data_AF-A0A1I5PLE5-F1
#
_entry.id   AF-A0A1I5PLE5-F1
#
_cell.length_a   1.000
_cell.length_b   1.000
_cell.length_c   1.000
_cell.angle_alpha   90.00
_cell.angle_beta   90.00
_cell.angle_gamma   90.00
#
_symmetry.space_group_name_H-M   'P 1'
#
loop_
_entity.id
_entity.type
_entity.pdbx_description
1 polymer ?
#
loop_
_entity_poly.entity_id
_entity_poly.type
_entity_poly.pdbx_seq_one_letter_code
_entity_poly.pdbx_strand_id
1 'polypeptide(L)'
;MRLPELLLACALLSACTGSSGDWRADAIASAEARMRGLINDPAATFSRVGLTGDSATGQTCGVVRSKVGIFTKEARFIVYIDGAGPYVEPGLGHSMSQADFDWAWKNDCVNEGYKG
;
A
#
# COMPACT_ATOMS: atom_id res chain seq x y z
N MET A 1 -31.04 30.97 21.43
CA MET A 1 -30.25 31.02 20.17
C MET A 1 -28.78 30.92 20.54
N ARG A 2 -28.01 30.19 19.70
CA ARG A 2 -26.56 29.88 19.75
C ARG A 2 -26.25 28.57 20.48
N LEU A 3 -26.25 27.46 19.74
CA LEU A 3 -25.22 26.91 18.84
C LEU A 3 -24.17 26.09 19.62
N PRO A 4 -23.73 24.96 19.05
CA PRO A 4 -23.35 23.75 19.77
C PRO A 4 -21.83 23.64 19.86
N GLU A 5 -21.27 23.70 21.07
CA GLU A 5 -19.83 23.48 21.31
C GLU A 5 -19.51 22.06 21.81
N LEU A 6 -20.45 21.12 21.71
CA LEU A 6 -20.28 19.75 22.22
C LEU A 6 -19.79 18.72 21.19
N LEU A 7 -19.54 19.12 19.93
CA LEU A 7 -19.18 18.18 18.85
C LEU A 7 -17.74 18.31 18.34
N LEU A 8 -16.92 19.20 18.89
CA LEU A 8 -15.55 19.45 18.40
C LEU A 8 -14.44 18.90 19.30
N ALA A 9 -14.76 18.05 20.28
CA ALA A 9 -13.77 17.49 21.21
C ALA A 9 -13.44 16.01 21.00
N CYS A 10 -14.21 15.27 20.19
CA CYS A 10 -14.00 13.83 19.99
C CYS A 10 -13.16 13.46 18.75
N ALA A 11 -12.74 14.44 17.94
CA ALA A 11 -12.00 14.16 16.69
C ALA A 11 -10.46 14.19 16.84
N LEU A 12 -9.92 14.43 18.05
CA LEU A 12 -8.48 14.61 18.28
C LEU A 12 -7.83 13.49 19.12
N LEU A 13 -8.52 12.37 19.35
CA LEU A 13 -8.03 11.28 20.22
C LEU A 13 -7.55 10.01 19.49
N SER A 14 -7.46 9.98 18.16
CA SER A 14 -6.90 8.81 17.44
C SER A 14 -5.38 8.85 17.25
N ALA A 15 -4.67 9.78 17.90
CA ALA A 15 -3.22 9.92 17.77
C ALA A 15 -2.51 9.80 19.12
N CYS A 16 -2.72 8.69 19.85
CA CYS A 16 -1.97 8.38 21.07
C CYS A 16 -1.86 6.86 21.31
N THR A 17 -1.06 6.18 20.50
CA THR A 17 -0.14 5.15 21.01
C THR A 17 1.18 5.34 20.30
N GLY A 18 2.11 6.05 20.94
CA GLY A 18 3.48 6.14 20.45
C GLY A 18 4.12 4.77 20.51
N SER A 19 4.53 4.26 19.35
CA SER A 19 5.80 3.56 19.24
C SER A 19 6.56 4.27 18.15
N SER A 20 7.64 4.96 18.50
CA SER A 20 8.83 4.87 17.66
C SER A 20 9.17 3.38 17.60
N GLY A 21 8.64 2.59 16.66
CA GLY A 21 8.87 1.15 16.82
C GLY A 21 8.33 0.16 15.82
N ASP A 22 7.26 0.46 15.06
CA ASP A 22 6.82 -0.48 14.04
C ASP A 22 6.74 0.14 12.65
N TRP A 23 7.93 0.49 12.14
CA TRP A 23 8.13 0.93 10.77
C TRP A 23 7.49 -0.01 9.74
N ARG A 24 7.20 -1.27 10.11
CA ARG A 24 6.54 -2.24 9.25
C ARG A 24 5.07 -1.91 9.00
N ALA A 25 4.33 -1.61 10.07
CA ALA A 25 2.93 -1.21 9.98
C ALA A 25 2.79 0.09 9.18
N ASP A 26 3.68 1.06 9.43
CA ASP A 26 3.71 2.33 8.70
C ASP A 26 4.09 2.13 7.22
N ALA A 27 5.06 1.26 6.92
CA ALA A 27 5.45 0.93 5.56
C ALA A 27 4.29 0.30 4.77
N ILE A 28 3.57 -0.64 5.38
CA ILE A 28 2.39 -1.27 4.77
C ILE A 28 1.28 -0.23 4.52
N ALA A 29 0.94 0.58 5.52
CA ALA A 29 -0.10 1.61 5.38
C ALA A 29 0.27 2.64 4.31
N SER A 30 1.52 3.08 4.27
CA SER A 30 2.06 3.99 3.26
C SER A 30 2.02 3.36 1.86
N ALA A 31 2.37 2.08 1.74
CA ALA A 31 2.31 1.34 0.48
C ALA A 31 0.88 1.26 -0.06
N GLU A 32 -0.10 0.90 0.77
CA GLU A 32 -1.50 0.87 0.35
C GLU A 32 -2.01 2.27 -0.06
N ALA A 33 -1.64 3.32 0.70
CA ALA A 33 -2.03 4.69 0.38
C ALA A 33 -1.45 5.15 -0.97
N ARG A 34 -0.16 4.87 -1.22
CA ARG A 34 0.50 5.13 -2.51
C ARG A 34 -0.19 4.37 -3.64
N MET A 35 -0.57 3.11 -3.41
CA MET A 35 -1.28 2.31 -4.39
C MET A 35 -2.68 2.83 -4.70
N ARG A 36 -3.48 3.21 -3.69
CA ARG A 36 -4.79 3.85 -3.89
C ARG A 36 -4.67 5.14 -4.71
N GLY A 37 -3.63 5.93 -4.45
CA GLY A 37 -3.31 7.14 -5.21
C GLY A 37 -2.91 6.83 -6.66
N LEU A 38 -2.04 5.84 -6.87
CA LEU A 38 -1.54 5.44 -8.20
C LEU A 38 -2.67 4.99 -9.12
N ILE A 39 -3.60 4.16 -8.62
CA ILE A 39 -4.70 3.59 -9.41
C ILE A 39 -5.97 4.45 -9.38
N ASN A 40 -5.94 5.57 -8.64
CA ASN A 40 -7.07 6.48 -8.45
C ASN A 40 -8.34 5.80 -7.94
N ASP A 41 -8.19 4.85 -7.00
CA ASP A 41 -9.30 4.14 -6.36
C ASP A 41 -9.12 4.12 -4.83
N PRO A 42 -9.77 5.05 -4.10
CA PRO A 42 -9.68 5.10 -2.65
C PRO A 42 -10.36 3.89 -1.98
N ALA A 43 -11.25 3.19 -2.69
CA ALA A 43 -11.95 2.00 -2.19
C ALA A 43 -11.21 0.69 -2.51
N ALA A 44 -10.01 0.77 -3.10
CA ALA A 44 -9.21 -0.41 -3.38
C ALA A 44 -8.89 -1.19 -2.09
N THR A 45 -9.01 -2.50 -2.20
CA THR A 45 -8.76 -3.44 -1.11
C THR A 45 -7.46 -4.18 -1.34
N PHE A 46 -6.76 -4.48 -0.26
CA PHE A 46 -5.46 -5.12 -0.29
C PHE A 46 -5.54 -6.46 0.43
N SER A 47 -4.82 -7.43 -0.10
CA SER A 47 -4.73 -8.76 0.48
C SER A 47 -3.33 -9.28 0.27
N ARG A 48 -2.95 -10.31 1.04
CA ARG A 48 -1.65 -10.95 0.86
C ARG A 48 -0.50 -9.94 0.96
N VAL A 49 -0.64 -8.98 1.89
CA VAL A 49 0.36 -7.93 2.05
C VAL A 49 1.49 -8.45 2.95
N GLY A 50 2.69 -8.45 2.41
CA GLY A 50 3.92 -8.82 3.11
C GLY A 50 4.94 -7.69 3.01
N LEU A 51 5.89 -7.70 3.95
CA LEU A 51 6.97 -6.73 4.01
C LEU A 51 8.29 -7.46 4.14
N THR A 52 9.27 -7.02 3.35
CA THR A 52 10.65 -7.53 3.33
C THR A 52 11.64 -6.41 3.62
N GLY A 53 12.85 -6.78 4.02
CA GLY A 53 13.94 -5.82 4.29
C GLY A 53 13.81 -5.06 5.62
N ASP A 54 14.26 -3.82 5.62
CA ASP A 54 14.30 -2.91 6.77
C ASP A 54 13.66 -1.54 6.48
N SER A 55 13.69 -0.63 7.45
CA SER A 55 13.07 0.70 7.36
C SER A 55 13.70 1.65 6.34
N ALA A 56 14.85 1.30 5.74
CA ALA A 56 15.54 2.11 4.76
C ALA A 56 15.45 1.51 3.34
N THR A 57 15.54 0.18 3.22
CA THR A 57 15.64 -0.51 1.92
C THR A 57 14.53 -1.53 1.66
N GLY A 58 13.58 -1.66 2.59
CA GLY A 58 12.51 -2.66 2.47
C GLY A 58 11.46 -2.36 1.41
N GLN A 59 10.58 -3.34 1.20
CA GLN A 59 9.53 -3.26 0.22
C GLN A 59 8.27 -3.99 0.69
N THR A 60 7.11 -3.42 0.34
CA THR A 60 5.81 -4.02 0.58
C THR A 60 5.31 -4.65 -0.71
N CYS A 61 4.94 -5.92 -0.65
CA CYS A 61 4.37 -6.65 -1.78
C CYS A 61 2.98 -7.15 -1.42
N GLY A 62 2.10 -7.25 -2.40
CA GLY A 62 0.81 -7.91 -2.17
C GLY A 62 -0.09 -7.87 -3.39
N VAL A 63 -1.38 -8.03 -3.13
CA VAL A 63 -2.42 -8.04 -4.15
C VAL A 63 -3.42 -6.92 -3.87
N VAL A 64 -3.65 -6.08 -4.87
CA VAL A 64 -4.65 -5.01 -4.86
C VAL A 64 -5.84 -5.42 -5.72
N ARG A 65 -7.05 -5.15 -5.21
CA ARG A 65 -8.31 -5.31 -5.93
C ARG A 65 -9.02 -3.97 -6.03
N SER A 66 -9.31 -3.55 -7.26
CA SER A 66 -9.82 -2.21 -7.58
C SER A 66 -10.89 -2.27 -8.68
N LYS A 67 -11.79 -1.29 -8.68
CA LYS A 67 -12.82 -1.14 -9.72
C LYS A 67 -12.28 -0.38 -10.92
N VAL A 68 -12.42 -0.98 -12.10
CA VAL A 68 -12.12 -0.36 -13.39
C VAL A 68 -13.39 -0.36 -14.24
N GLY A 69 -14.09 0.78 -14.24
CA GLY A 69 -15.45 0.87 -14.79
C GLY A 69 -16.42 0.01 -13.99
N ILE A 70 -17.11 -0.92 -14.67
CA ILE A 70 -18.02 -1.89 -14.03
C ILE A 70 -17.32 -3.16 -13.55
N PHE A 71 -16.05 -3.36 -13.91
CA PHE A 71 -15.32 -4.57 -13.61
C PHE A 71 -14.50 -4.42 -12.33
N THR A 72 -14.33 -5.51 -11.60
CA THR A 72 -13.34 -5.60 -10.51
C THR A 72 -12.11 -6.30 -11.06
N LYS A 73 -10.94 -5.67 -10.93
CA LYS A 73 -9.66 -6.25 -11.33
C LYS A 73 -8.81 -6.52 -10.11
N GLU A 74 -7.94 -7.50 -10.24
CA GLU A 74 -6.94 -7.87 -9.25
C GLU A 74 -5.56 -7.78 -9.91
N ALA A 75 -4.60 -7.21 -9.19
CA ALA A 75 -3.20 -7.15 -9.61
C ALA A 75 -2.26 -7.28 -8.42
N ARG A 76 -1.08 -7.82 -8.65
CA ARG A 76 0.07 -7.76 -7.76
C ARG A 76 0.63 -6.33 -7.73
N PHE A 77 1.16 -5.93 -6.59
CA PHE A 77 1.85 -4.65 -6.44
C PHE A 77 3.13 -4.79 -5.61
N ILE A 78 4.04 -3.84 -5.81
CA ILE A 78 5.31 -3.70 -5.10
C ILE A 78 5.46 -2.21 -4.75
N VAL A 79 5.76 -1.89 -3.49
CA VAL A 79 6.09 -0.53 -3.08
C VAL A 79 7.38 -0.55 -2.28
N TYR A 80 8.41 0.08 -2.81
CA TYR A 80 9.69 0.24 -2.12
C TYR A 80 9.64 1.42 -1.14
N ILE A 81 10.24 1.22 0.04
CA ILE A 81 10.34 2.23 1.11
C ILE A 81 11.27 3.37 0.70
N ASP A 82 12.32 3.06 -0.07
CA ASP A 82 13.31 4.02 -0.58
C ASP A 82 12.73 5.03 -1.61
N GLY A 83 11.50 4.82 -2.06
CA GLY A 83 10.81 5.71 -2.98
C GLY A 83 10.96 5.36 -4.46
N ALA A 84 11.65 4.27 -4.84
CA ALA A 84 11.87 3.86 -6.24
C ALA A 84 10.56 3.79 -7.07
N GLY A 85 9.44 3.50 -6.41
CA GLY A 85 8.10 3.74 -6.93
C GLY A 85 7.11 2.70 -6.42
N PRO A 86 5.80 3.02 -6.39
CA PRO A 86 4.79 1.98 -6.38
C PRO A 86 4.65 1.41 -7.80
N TYR A 87 4.71 0.09 -7.92
CA TYR A 87 4.52 -0.65 -9.15
C TYR A 87 3.36 -1.62 -8.99
N VAL A 88 2.59 -1.80 -10.05
CA VAL A 88 1.43 -2.71 -10.10
C VAL A 88 1.44 -3.45 -11.43
N GLU A 89 0.86 -4.65 -11.49
CA GLU A 89 0.75 -5.34 -12.77
C GLU A 89 0.13 -4.45 -13.86
N PRO A 90 0.64 -4.55 -15.10
CA PRO A 90 0.05 -3.89 -16.25
C PRO A 90 -1.47 -4.09 -16.32
N GLY A 91 -2.20 -3.00 -16.54
CA GLY A 91 -3.66 -3.02 -16.70
C GLY A 91 -4.47 -2.53 -15.49
N LEU A 92 -3.79 -2.14 -14.40
CA LEU A 92 -4.37 -1.43 -13.26
C LEU A 92 -3.73 -0.05 -12.96
N GLY A 93 -2.61 0.31 -13.59
CA GLY A 93 -1.96 1.62 -13.36
C GLY A 93 -0.59 1.78 -14.04
N HIS A 94 0.21 2.72 -13.54
CA HIS A 94 1.59 2.95 -13.99
C HIS A 94 2.44 1.73 -13.63
N SER A 95 2.93 1.04 -14.65
CA SER A 95 3.64 -0.22 -14.54
C SER A 95 4.91 -0.12 -15.37
N MET A 96 5.99 -0.72 -14.87
CA MET A 96 7.10 -1.16 -15.73
C MET A 96 6.60 -2.20 -16.75
N SER A 97 7.47 -2.72 -17.62
CA SER A 97 7.04 -3.81 -18.51
C SER A 97 6.58 -5.03 -17.68
N GLN A 98 5.71 -5.88 -18.23
CA GLN A 98 5.27 -7.10 -17.54
C GLN A 98 6.47 -7.97 -17.14
N ALA A 99 7.48 -8.08 -18.02
CA ALA A 99 8.67 -8.87 -17.78
C ALA A 99 9.51 -8.31 -16.62
N ASP A 100 9.67 -6.98 -16.56
CA ASP A 100 10.39 -6.35 -15.45
C ASP A 100 9.63 -6.51 -14.14
N PHE A 101 8.30 -6.36 -14.17
CA PHE A 101 7.46 -6.53 -12.98
C PHE A 101 7.52 -7.97 -12.47
N ASP A 102 7.45 -8.96 -13.35
CA ASP A 102 7.52 -10.37 -12.98
C ASP A 102 8.89 -10.74 -12.42
N TRP A 103 9.96 -10.15 -12.95
CA TRP A 103 11.30 -10.31 -12.41
C TRP A 103 11.40 -9.72 -11.00
N ALA A 104 10.98 -8.46 -10.81
CA ALA A 104 10.98 -7.78 -9.52
C ALA A 104 10.10 -8.50 -8.50
N TRP A 105 8.91 -8.95 -8.90
CA TRP A 105 8.02 -9.75 -8.06
C TRP A 105 8.70 -11.04 -7.60
N LYS A 106 9.34 -11.77 -8.52
CA LYS A 106 10.00 -13.02 -8.17
C LYS A 106 11.19 -12.78 -7.25
N ASN A 107 12.01 -11.77 -7.53
CA ASN A 107 13.21 -11.50 -6.76
C ASN A 107 12.88 -10.88 -5.40
N ASP A 108 12.17 -9.76 -5.41
CA ASP A 108 12.05 -8.86 -4.26
C ASP A 108 10.88 -9.26 -3.36
N CYS A 109 9.84 -9.85 -3.95
CA CYS A 109 8.71 -10.37 -3.19
C CYS A 109 8.92 -11.84 -2.89
N VAL A 110 8.95 -12.74 -3.86
CA VAL A 110 8.95 -14.19 -3.58
C VAL A 110 10.25 -14.67 -2.90
N ASN A 111 11.42 -14.30 -3.43
CA ASN A 111 12.69 -14.81 -2.93
C ASN A 111 13.16 -14.07 -1.67
N GLU A 112 13.04 -12.74 -1.64
CA GLU A 112 13.49 -11.90 -0.51
C GLU A 112 12.47 -11.83 0.65
N GLY A 113 11.21 -12.20 0.45
CA GLY A 113 10.31 -12.53 1.57
C GLY A 113 8.81 -12.20 1.43
N TYR A 114 8.14 -12.93 0.55
CA TYR A 114 6.71 -13.12 0.50
C TYR A 114 6.53 -14.63 0.48
N LYS A 115 6.57 -15.24 1.66
CA LYS A 115 6.18 -16.64 1.85
C LYS A 115 4.73 -16.61 2.33
N GLY A 116 3.83 -16.71 1.35
CA GLY A 116 2.38 -16.74 1.56
C GLY A 116 1.91 -17.86 2.47
#